data_AF-A0A9D8KTV3-F1
#
_entry.id   AF-A0A9D8KTV3-F1
#
_cell.length_a   1.000
_cell.length_b   1.000
_cell.length_c   1.000
_cell.angle_alpha   90.00
_cell.angle_beta   90.00
_cell.angle_gamma   90.00
#
_symmetry.space_group_name_H-M   'P 1'
#
loop_
_entity.id
_entity.type
_entity.pdbx_description
1 polymer ?
#
loop_
_entity_poly.entity_id
_entity_poly.type
_entity_poly.pdbx_seq_one_letter_code
_entity_poly.pdbx_strand_id
1 'polypeptide(L)' 'IPFGGFGDADDVAAAAVFLCSPAARWITGQVLAVDGGQSLPA' A
#
# COMPACT_ATOMS: atom_id res chain seq x y z
N ILE A 1 -13.94 -6.86 -0.73
CA ILE A 1 -12.82 -6.00 -0.29
C ILE A 1 -12.88 -5.93 1.23
N PRO A 2 -11.93 -6.52 1.97
CA PRO A 2 -11.89 -6.51 3.44
C PRO A 2 -12.10 -5.13 4.06
N PHE A 3 -11.63 -4.09 3.40
CA PHE A 3 -11.81 -2.69 3.83
C PHE A 3 -13.17 -2.06 3.49
N GLY A 4 -14.10 -2.83 2.90
CA GLY A 4 -15.50 -2.43 2.74
C GLY A 4 -15.80 -1.43 1.60
N GLY A 5 -14.82 -1.02 0.79
CA GLY A 5 -15.03 -0.08 -0.30
C GLY A 5 -13.83 0.04 -1.25
N PHE A 6 -13.98 0.89 -2.27
CA PHE A 6 -12.85 1.30 -3.12
C PHE A 6 -12.04 2.37 -2.41
N GLY A 7 -10.71 2.23 -2.46
CA GLY A 7 -9.80 3.32 -2.10
C GLY A 7 -9.80 4.41 -3.16
N ASP A 8 -9.06 5.48 -2.86
CA ASP A 8 -8.85 6.61 -3.76
C ASP A 8 -7.37 6.80 -4.11
N ALA A 9 -7.05 7.89 -4.80
CA ALA A 9 -5.68 8.16 -5.24
C ALA A 9 -4.72 8.45 -4.07
N ASP A 10 -5.24 8.98 -2.96
CA ASP A 10 -4.42 9.37 -1.81
C ASP A 10 -3.93 8.13 -1.04
N ASP A 11 -4.68 7.04 -1.06
CA ASP A 11 -4.26 5.74 -0.47
C ASP A 11 -2.94 5.24 -1.11
N VAL A 12 -2.83 5.31 -2.43
CA VAL A 12 -1.61 4.92 -3.16
C VAL A 12 -0.50 5.96 -2.99
N ALA A 13 -0.85 7.25 -2.99
CA ALA A 13 0.12 8.33 -2.80
C ALA A 13 0.81 8.22 -1.45
N ALA A 14 0.08 7.94 -0.37
CA ALA A 14 0.63 7.77 0.97
C ALA A 14 1.63 6.60 1.03
N ALA A 15 1.31 5.46 0.40
CA ALA A 15 2.22 4.32 0.31
C ALA A 15 3.50 4.64 -0.48
N ALA A 16 3.39 5.37 -1.59
CA ALA A 16 4.53 5.84 -2.35
C ALA A 16 5.42 6.78 -1.54
N VAL A 17 4.81 7.75 -0.84
CA VAL A 17 5.55 8.68 0.05
C VAL A 17 6.29 7.92 1.15
N PHE A 18 5.65 6.91 1.76
CA PHE A 18 6.33 6.05 2.74
C PHE A 18 7.56 5.36 2.14
N LEU A 19 7.42 4.71 0.99
CA LEU A 19 8.53 4.01 0.31
C LEU A 19 9.66 4.96 -0.12
N CYS A 20 9.35 6.21 -0.44
CA CYS A 20 10.35 7.24 -0.77
C CYS A 20 10.94 7.94 0.47
N SER A 21 10.39 7.70 1.66
CA SER A 21 10.84 8.36 2.88
C SER A 21 12.04 7.67 3.55
N PRO A 22 12.77 8.34 4.46
CA PRO A 22 13.81 7.70 5.26
C PRO A 22 13.33 6.52 6.12
N ALA A 23 12.02 6.41 6.38
CA ALA A 23 11.45 5.30 7.13
C ALA A 23 11.60 3.96 6.38
N ALA A 24 11.64 3.99 5.04
CA ALA A 24 11.79 2.81 4.20
C ALA A 24 13.25 2.53 3.79
N ARG A 25 14.26 3.16 4.43
CA ARG A 25 15.68 3.12 3.98
C ARG A 25 16.31 1.73 3.80
N TRP A 26 15.71 0.69 4.40
CA TRP A 26 16.21 -0.69 4.33
C TRP A 26 15.23 -1.64 3.63
N ILE A 27 14.18 -1.10 3.01
CA ILE A 27 13.17 -1.85 2.28
C ILE A 27 13.50 -1.73 0.79
N THR A 28 13.80 -2.85 0.15
CA THR A 28 14.06 -2.93 -1.29
C THR A 28 13.57 -4.25 -1.87
N GLY A 29 13.24 -4.25 -3.17
CA GLY A 29 12.73 -5.44 -3.87
C GLY A 29 11.36 -5.93 -3.40
N GLN A 30 10.60 -5.12 -2.68
CA GLN A 30 9.28 -5.47 -2.16
C GLN A 30 8.16 -4.90 -3.02
N VAL A 31 7.04 -5.62 -3.07
CA VAL A 31 5.77 -5.16 -3.63
C VAL A 31 4.81 -4.93 -2.47
N LEU A 32 4.36 -3.69 -2.29
CA LEU A 32 3.39 -3.33 -1.27
C LEU A 32 1.99 -3.27 -1.90
N ALA A 33 1.11 -4.20 -1.52
CA ALA A 33 -0.27 -4.17 -1.95
C ALA A 33 -1.03 -3.02 -1.25
N VAL A 34 -1.70 -2.19 -2.05
CA VAL A 34 -2.55 -1.07 -1.60
C VAL A 34 -3.93 -1.24 -2.25
N ASP A 35 -4.66 -2.26 -1.82
CA ASP A 35 -5.89 -2.71 -2.51
C ASP A 35 -7.06 -2.99 -1.55
N GLY A 36 -7.00 -2.46 -0.33
CA GLY A 36 -8.02 -2.69 0.69
C GLY A 36 -8.15 -4.17 1.10
N GLY A 37 -7.12 -4.99 0.85
CA GLY A 37 -7.09 -6.42 1.13
C GLY A 37 -7.69 -7.30 0.02
N GLN A 38 -7.89 -6.76 -1.19
CA GLN A 38 -8.48 -7.52 -2.30
C GLN A 38 -7.65 -8.75 -2.70
N SER A 39 -6.32 -8.69 -2.56
CA SER A 39 -5.41 -9.79 -2.88
C SER A 39 -5.29 -10.83 -1.77
N LEU A 40 -5.91 -10.63 -0.61
CA LEU A 40 -5.84 -11.57 0.50
C LEU A 40 -6.80 -12.76 0.29
N PRO A 41 -6.46 -13.96 0.78
CA PRO A 41 -7.38 -15.08 0.80
C PRO A 41 -8.63 -14.75 1.64
N ALA A 42 -9.75 -15.38 1.29
CA ALA A 42 -10.99 -15.33 2.06
C ALA A 42 -10.87 -16.12 3.38
#